data_AF-A0A1Z9HT70-F1
#
_entry.id   AF-A0A1Z9HT70-F1
#
_cell.length_a   1.000
_cell.length_b   1.000
_cell.length_c   1.000
_cell.angle_alpha   90.00
_cell.angle_beta   90.00
_cell.angle_gamma   90.00
#
_symmetry.space_group_name_H-M   'P 1'
#
loop_
_entity.id
_entity.type
_entity.pdbx_description
1 polymer ?
#
loop_
_entity_poly.entity_id
_entity_poly.type
_entity_poly.pdbx_seq_one_letter_code
_entity_poly.pdbx_strand_id
1 'polypeptide(L)'
;MKSWKEQLIEKRDESGFTSKEISDKTKIPAKFIRAIEEGDFSSLPAEIFARSQIERLFNFFELDPLDILKDYEKFIAPQEPVKDSFQSDLE
;
A
#
# COMPACT_ATOMS: atom_id res chain seq x y z
N MET A 1 -14.89 4.55 -11.91
CA MET A 1 -13.45 4.26 -12.15
C MET A 1 -13.08 3.05 -11.33
N LYS A 2 -12.22 2.17 -11.86
CA LYS A 2 -11.69 1.03 -11.10
C LYS A 2 -10.76 1.55 -10.00
N SER A 3 -10.76 0.89 -8.85
CA SER A 3 -9.81 1.16 -7.77
C SER A 3 -8.40 0.69 -8.14
N TRP A 4 -7.38 1.22 -7.46
CA TRP A 4 -5.99 0.78 -7.64
C TRP A 4 -5.82 -0.72 -7.38
N LYS A 5 -6.61 -1.30 -6.46
CA LYS A 5 -6.61 -2.75 -6.16
C LYS A 5 -7.08 -3.55 -7.35
N GLU A 6 -8.22 -3.18 -7.91
CA GLU A 6 -8.80 -3.85 -9.08
C GLU A 6 -7.88 -3.76 -10.30
N GLN A 7 -7.25 -2.60 -10.53
CA GLN A 7 -6.29 -2.41 -11.62
C GLN A 7 -5.05 -3.30 -11.45
N LEU A 8 -4.50 -3.37 -10.23
CA LEU A 8 -3.32 -4.18 -9.97
C LEU A 8 -3.60 -5.68 -10.14
N ILE A 9 -4.71 -6.17 -9.61
CA ILE A 9 -5.11 -7.57 -9.74
C ILE A 9 -5.37 -7.91 -11.21
N GLU A 10 -6.09 -7.06 -11.94
CA GLU A 10 -6.34 -7.22 -13.37
C GLU A 10 -5.02 -7.29 -14.16
N LYS A 11 -4.07 -6.37 -13.92
CA LYS A 11 -2.76 -6.39 -14.59
C LYS A 11 -1.92 -7.62 -14.27
N ARG A 12 -1.96 -8.07 -13.02
CA ARG A 12 -1.31 -9.32 -12.63
C ARG A 12 -1.90 -10.50 -13.39
N ASP A 13 -3.21 -10.61 -13.43
CA ASP A 13 -3.91 -11.70 -14.09
C ASP A 13 -3.69 -11.68 -15.62
N GLU A 14 -3.73 -10.50 -16.25
CA GLU A 14 -3.37 -10.28 -17.67
C GLU A 14 -1.93 -10.69 -17.97
N SER A 15 -1.00 -10.46 -17.04
CA SER A 15 0.41 -10.81 -17.22
C SER A 15 0.70 -12.32 -17.09
N GLY A 16 -0.19 -13.06 -16.43
CA GLY A 16 0.01 -14.47 -16.09
C GLY A 16 1.11 -14.73 -15.04
N PHE A 17 1.69 -13.70 -14.42
CA PHE A 17 2.73 -13.87 -13.42
C PHE A 17 2.16 -14.17 -12.03
N THR A 18 2.80 -15.12 -11.36
CA THR A 18 2.60 -15.36 -9.92
C THR A 18 3.31 -14.28 -9.08
N SER A 19 2.87 -14.07 -7.84
CA SER A 19 3.57 -13.14 -6.92
C SER A 19 5.05 -13.51 -6.71
N LYS A 20 5.42 -14.79 -6.89
CA LYS A 20 6.82 -15.24 -6.83
C LYS A 20 7.61 -14.75 -8.03
N GLU A 21 7.07 -14.87 -9.24
CA GLU A 21 7.74 -14.39 -10.46
C GLU A 21 7.85 -12.87 -10.48
N ILE A 22 6.83 -12.16 -10.00
CA ILE A 22 6.88 -10.70 -9.80
C ILE A 22 7.97 -10.36 -8.79
N SER A 23 8.05 -11.09 -7.68
CA SER A 23 9.12 -10.93 -6.68
C SER A 23 10.51 -11.13 -7.31
N ASP A 24 10.68 -12.14 -8.16
CA ASP A 24 11.97 -12.42 -8.82
C ASP A 24 12.38 -11.31 -9.78
N LYS A 25 11.41 -10.70 -10.49
CA LYS A 25 11.62 -9.60 -11.45
C LYS A 25 11.82 -8.24 -10.78
N THR A 26 11.00 -7.92 -9.77
CA THR A 26 10.98 -6.59 -9.12
C THR A 26 11.89 -6.50 -7.90
N LYS A 27 12.34 -7.65 -7.37
CA LYS A 27 13.03 -7.76 -6.08
C LYS A 27 12.21 -7.31 -4.87
N ILE A 28 10.89 -7.19 -5.03
CA ILE A 28 9.95 -6.95 -3.94
C ILE A 28 9.59 -8.31 -3.33
N PRO A 29 9.78 -8.54 -2.03
CA PRO A 29 9.36 -9.79 -1.39
C PRO A 29 7.90 -10.15 -1.70
N ALA A 30 7.65 -11.40 -2.14
CA ALA A 30 6.31 -11.88 -2.50
C ALA A 30 5.23 -11.64 -1.43
N LYS A 31 5.62 -11.62 -0.15
CA LYS A 31 4.70 -11.28 0.96
C LYS A 31 4.15 -9.86 0.87
N PHE A 32 4.97 -8.89 0.44
CA PHE A 32 4.54 -7.50 0.31
C PHE A 32 3.73 -7.28 -0.96
N ILE A 33 4.03 -8.01 -2.04
CA ILE A 33 3.19 -7.98 -3.25
C ILE A 33 1.75 -8.42 -2.91
N ARG A 34 1.59 -9.52 -2.17
CA ARG A 34 0.27 -9.99 -1.71
C ARG A 34 -0.39 -8.99 -0.77
N ALA A 35 0.37 -8.47 0.21
CA ALA A 35 -0.14 -7.46 1.13
C ALA A 35 -0.65 -6.22 0.39
N ILE A 36 0.05 -5.78 -0.67
CA ILE A 36 -0.41 -4.68 -1.53
C ILE A 36 -1.69 -5.06 -2.28
N GLU A 37 -1.73 -6.23 -2.92
CA GLU A 37 -2.92 -6.72 -3.64
C GLU A 37 -4.16 -6.82 -2.73
N GLU A 38 -3.99 -7.21 -1.48
CA GLU A 38 -5.05 -7.30 -0.46
C GLU A 38 -5.35 -5.93 0.19
N GLY A 39 -4.40 -4.98 0.11
CA GLY A 39 -4.39 -3.70 0.79
C GLY A 39 -4.18 -3.79 2.31
N ASP A 40 -3.43 -4.81 2.74
CA ASP A 40 -2.90 -4.91 4.09
C ASP A 40 -1.61 -4.10 4.23
N PHE A 41 -1.75 -2.79 4.44
CA PHE A 41 -0.61 -1.90 4.65
C PHE A 41 0.13 -2.14 5.97
N SER A 42 -0.49 -2.83 6.93
CA SER A 42 0.13 -3.13 8.23
C SER A 42 1.27 -4.14 8.13
N SER A 43 1.22 -4.99 7.09
CA SER A 43 2.26 -5.98 6.78
C SER A 43 3.45 -5.41 5.99
N LEU A 44 3.41 -4.14 5.59
CA LEU A 44 4.48 -3.50 4.82
C LEU A 44 5.71 -3.16 5.68
N PRO A 45 6.91 -3.02 5.07
CA PRO A 45 8.10 -2.63 5.81
C PRO A 45 8.04 -1.16 6.27
N ALA A 46 9.12 -0.68 6.88
CA ALA A 46 9.23 0.73 7.26
C ALA A 46 8.92 1.67 6.08
N GLU A 47 8.31 2.82 6.38
CA GLU A 47 7.67 3.73 5.43
C GLU A 47 8.45 3.97 4.14
N ILE A 48 9.74 4.30 4.25
CA ILE A 48 10.60 4.61 3.11
C ILE A 48 10.66 3.43 2.13
N PHE A 49 10.75 2.20 2.65
CA PHE A 49 10.78 1.00 1.83
C PHE A 49 9.40 0.65 1.28
N ALA A 50 8.34 0.85 2.07
CA ALA A 50 6.98 0.58 1.64
C ALA A 50 6.60 1.46 0.43
N ARG A 51 6.83 2.77 0.50
CA ARG A 51 6.60 3.71 -0.61
C ARG A 51 7.35 3.28 -1.87
N SER A 52 8.66 3.01 -1.75
CA SER A 52 9.48 2.58 -2.90
C SER A 52 9.04 1.25 -3.51
N GLN A 53 8.57 0.30 -2.70
CA GLN A 53 8.07 -0.99 -3.17
C GLN A 53 6.71 -0.84 -3.87
N ILE A 54 5.81 -0.01 -3.32
CA ILE A 54 4.54 0.32 -3.96
C ILE A 54 4.77 0.92 -5.35
N GLU A 55 5.63 1.96 -5.44
CA GLU A 55 5.97 2.59 -6.72
C GLU A 55 6.56 1.59 -7.70
N ARG A 56 7.51 0.76 -7.26
CA ARG A 56 8.17 -0.23 -8.11
C ARG A 56 7.20 -1.29 -8.63
N LEU A 57 6.25 -1.73 -7.81
CA LEU A 57 5.24 -2.71 -8.21
C LEU A 57 4.28 -2.12 -9.25
N PHE A 58 3.80 -0.90 -9.04
CA PHE A 58 2.89 -0.23 -9.96
C PHE A 58 3.58 0.09 -11.29
N ASN A 59 4.81 0.61 -11.24
CA ASN A 59 5.61 0.87 -12.43
C ASN A 59 5.92 -0.40 -13.23
N PHE A 60 6.08 -1.55 -12.56
CA PHE A 60 6.27 -2.83 -13.24
C PHE A 60 5.08 -3.22 -14.13
N PHE A 61 3.87 -2.80 -13.77
CA PHE A 61 2.64 -3.00 -14.55
C PHE A 61 2.20 -1.78 -15.35
N GLU A 62 3.05 -0.75 -15.45
CA GLU A 62 2.73 0.53 -16.12
C GLU A 62 1.46 1.20 -15.56
N LEU A 63 1.22 1.03 -14.26
CA LEU A 63 0.12 1.64 -13.51
C LEU A 63 0.59 2.89 -12.76
N ASP A 64 -0.36 3.81 -12.51
CA ASP A 64 -0.12 5.02 -11.71
C ASP A 64 -0.21 4.70 -10.20
N PRO A 65 0.88 4.89 -9.41
CA PRO A 65 0.88 4.62 -7.98
C PRO A 65 0.19 5.71 -7.14
N LEU A 66 -0.27 6.82 -7.72
CA LEU A 66 -0.74 7.98 -6.96
C LEU A 66 -1.86 7.64 -5.98
N ASP A 67 -2.84 6.82 -6.38
CA ASP A 67 -4.01 6.56 -5.53
C ASP A 67 -3.69 5.60 -4.37
N ILE A 68 -2.86 4.58 -4.59
CA ILE A 68 -2.40 3.71 -3.51
C ILE A 68 -1.47 4.46 -2.55
N LEU A 69 -0.60 5.34 -3.05
CA LEU A 69 0.30 6.12 -2.19
C LEU A 69 -0.49 7.07 -1.29
N LYS A 70 -1.56 7.70 -1.78
CA LYS A 70 -2.48 8.49 -0.94
C LYS A 70 -3.15 7.66 0.14
N ASP A 71 -3.59 6.44 -0.19
CA ASP A 71 -4.23 5.55 0.79
C ASP A 71 -3.23 5.04 1.82
N TYR A 72 -2.00 4.75 1.40
CA TYR A 72 -0.90 4.40 2.30
C TYR A 72 -0.52 5.57 3.21
N GLU A 73 -0.45 6.80 2.70
CA GLU A 73 -0.22 8.02 3.48
C GLU A 73 -1.29 8.23 4.56
N LYS A 74 -2.57 8.05 4.22
CA LYS A 74 -3.66 8.10 5.21
C LYS A 74 -3.54 7.02 6.27
N PHE A 75 -3.03 5.84 5.91
CA PHE A 75 -2.83 4.74 6.85
C PHE A 75 -1.72 5.01 7.86
N ILE A 76 -0.60 5.61 7.43
CA ILE A 76 0.53 5.93 8.31
C ILE A 76 0.41 7.29 8.99
N ALA A 77 -0.52 8.14 8.54
CA ALA A 77 -0.76 9.43 9.15
C ALA A 77 -1.00 9.23 10.65
N PRO A 78 -0.30 9.98 11.52
CA PRO A 78 -0.58 9.95 12.94
C PRO A 78 -2.08 10.20 13.11
N GLN A 79 -2.79 9.30 13.80
CA GLN A 79 -4.09 9.68 14.32
C GLN A 79 -3.82 10.88 15.20
N GLU A 80 -4.37 12.05 14.84
CA GLU A 80 -4.31 13.21 15.72
C GLU A 80 -4.72 12.70 17.10
N PRO A 81 -3.94 13.00 18.16
CA PRO A 81 -4.40 12.68 19.50
C PRO A 81 -5.77 13.32 19.60
N VAL A 82 -6.81 12.50 19.76
CA VAL A 82 -8.12 12.94 20.18
C VAL A 82 -7.81 13.85 21.36
N LYS A 83 -8.01 15.16 21.20
CA LYS A 83 -8.00 16.06 22.33
C LYS A 83 -9.12 15.53 23.21
N ASP A 84 -8.77 14.68 24.16
CA ASP A 84 -9.55 14.49 25.36
C ASP A 84 -9.73 15.91 25.87
N SER A 85 -10.91 16.46 25.59
CA SER A 85 -11.48 17.52 26.37
C SER A 85 -11.62 16.94 27.77
N PHE A 86 -10.52 16.96 28.52
CA PHE A 86 -10.57 17.05 29.96
C PHE A 86 -11.35 18.34 30.22
N GLN A 87 -12.67 18.22 30.29
CA GLN A 87 -13.51 19.14 31.01
C GLN A 87 -12.91 19.20 32.41
N SER A 88 -12.12 20.24 32.64
CA SER A 88 -11.75 20.70 33.96
C SER A 88 -13.02 21.22 34.63
N ASP A 89 -13.90 20.30 35.03
CA ASP A 89 -14.83 20.54 36.10
C ASP A 89 -14.02 20.39 37.40
N LEU A 90 -13.28 21.44 37.72
CA LEU A 90 -12.68 21.65 39.03
C LEU A 90 -13.16 23.02 39.52
N GLU A 91 -14.22 22.92 40.33
CA GLU A 91 -14.70 23.82 41.40
C GLU A 91 -14.88 25.31 41.11
#